data_AF-A0A6J4N2A9-F1
#
_entry.id   AF-A0A6J4N2A9-F1
#
_cell.length_a   1.000
_cell.length_b   1.000
_cell.length_c   1.000
_cell.angle_alpha   90.00
_cell.angle_beta   90.00
_cell.angle_gamma   90.00
#
_symmetry.space_group_name_H-M   'P 1'
#
loop_
_entity.id
_entity.type
_entity.pdbx_description
1 polymer ?
#
loop_
_entity_poly.entity_id
_entity_poly.type
_entity_poly.pdbx_seq_one_letter_code
_entity_poly.pdbx_strand_id
1 'polypeptide(L)'
;MEVDTETGATTMRKYVAVDDIGNIINPLIVSGQVHGGLVQGIAQALWEEAVYDESGTMVTASFVDYTLPTAADTISFEIDHTTSPASYTSLGTKGVGEAGTIASTPAVVNAIVDALRPLGVDDVQMPCTPERVYKAIRAAVGVGDSTAHDVSALGGDAPRDASGQAHFSPGAEENADPGATGGADAGGAQ
;
A
#
# COMPACT_ATOMS: atom_id res chain seq x y z
N MET A 1 -16.25 1.17 -4.87
CA MET A 1 -16.32 0.40 -3.61
C MET A 1 -17.72 0.55 -3.06
N GLU A 2 -18.27 -0.48 -2.42
CA GLU A 2 -19.48 -0.38 -1.61
C GLU A 2 -19.11 -0.64 -0.14
N VAL A 3 -19.72 0.10 0.78
CA VAL A 3 -19.51 -0.08 2.22
C VAL A 3 -20.86 -0.24 2.90
N ASP A 4 -21.02 -1.34 3.63
CA ASP A 4 -22.16 -1.54 4.52
C ASP A 4 -21.96 -0.72 5.79
N THR A 5 -22.82 0.27 6.01
CA THR A 5 -22.71 1.19 7.15
C THR A 5 -23.08 0.57 8.50
N GLU A 6 -23.77 -0.58 8.50
CA GLU A 6 -24.16 -1.28 9.73
C GLU A 6 -23.05 -2.21 10.24
N THR A 7 -22.23 -2.75 9.34
CA THR A 7 -21.16 -3.71 9.67
C THR A 7 -19.74 -3.20 9.43
N GLY A 8 -19.60 -2.13 8.63
CA GLY A 8 -18.32 -1.66 8.11
C GLY A 8 -17.72 -2.54 7.00
N ALA A 9 -18.42 -3.60 6.57
CA ALA A 9 -17.92 -4.49 5.53
C ALA A 9 -17.82 -3.79 4.17
N THR A 10 -16.70 -4.02 3.48
CA THR A 10 -16.43 -3.41 2.16
C THR A 10 -16.56 -4.44 1.05
N THR A 11 -17.21 -4.09 -0.05
CA THR A 11 -17.33 -4.95 -1.23
C THR A 11 -16.78 -4.26 -2.48
N MET A 12 -15.83 -4.91 -3.15
CA MET A 12 -15.25 -4.43 -4.39
C MET A 12 -16.13 -4.80 -5.58
N ARG A 13 -16.61 -3.80 -6.32
CA ARG A 13 -17.50 -3.99 -7.48
C ARG A 13 -16.76 -4.04 -8.82
N LYS A 14 -15.69 -3.25 -8.93
CA LYS A 14 -14.87 -3.10 -10.12
C LYS A 14 -13.51 -2.53 -9.71
N TYR A 15 -12.47 -2.99 -10.38
CA TYR A 15 -11.13 -2.45 -10.25
C TYR A 15 -10.51 -2.35 -11.65
N VAL A 16 -9.97 -1.19 -11.99
CA VAL A 16 -9.29 -0.93 -13.27
C VAL A 16 -7.85 -0.52 -12.97
N ALA A 17 -6.89 -1.20 -13.59
CA ALA A 17 -5.48 -0.85 -13.54
C ALA A 17 -4.99 -0.46 -14.93
N VAL A 18 -4.32 0.68 -15.04
CA VAL A 18 -3.71 1.14 -16.28
C VAL A 18 -2.26 1.50 -15.99
N ASP A 19 -1.34 0.73 -16.56
CA ASP A 19 0.09 0.89 -16.33
C ASP A 19 0.82 1.37 -17.59
N ASP A 20 1.88 2.18 -17.42
CA ASP A 20 2.83 2.49 -18.50
C ASP A 20 4.17 1.83 -18.19
N ILE A 21 4.41 0.68 -18.81
CA ILE A 21 5.61 -0.14 -18.58
C ILE A 21 6.59 -0.09 -19.76
N GLY A 22 6.45 0.91 -20.63
CA GLY A 22 7.20 1.00 -21.87
C GLY A 22 6.94 -0.22 -22.77
N ASN A 23 7.97 -0.66 -23.50
CA ASN A 23 7.83 -1.80 -24.41
C ASN A 23 7.60 -3.10 -23.63
N ILE A 24 6.52 -3.80 -23.97
CA ILE A 24 6.16 -5.08 -23.35
C ILE A 24 6.90 -6.23 -24.04
N ILE A 25 7.69 -6.97 -23.26
CA ILE A 25 8.37 -8.18 -23.75
C ILE A 25 7.37 -9.35 -23.86
N ASN A 26 6.63 -9.62 -22.78
CA ASN A 26 5.65 -10.70 -22.73
C ASN A 26 4.37 -10.22 -22.03
N PRO A 27 3.28 -9.99 -22.78
CA PRO A 27 2.02 -9.51 -22.23
C PRO A 27 1.39 -10.43 -21.17
N LEU A 28 1.56 -11.75 -21.31
CA LEU A 28 1.00 -12.72 -20.37
C LEU A 28 1.68 -12.64 -19.00
N ILE A 29 3.01 -12.50 -18.99
CA ILE A 29 3.78 -12.35 -17.74
C ILE A 29 3.45 -11.02 -17.07
N VAL A 30 3.39 -9.94 -17.86
CA VAL A 30 2.99 -8.61 -17.37
C VAL A 30 1.61 -8.66 -16.72
N SER A 31 0.61 -9.25 -17.40
CA SER A 31 -0.74 -9.40 -16.84
C SER A 31 -0.72 -10.19 -15.52
N GLY A 32 0.06 -11.26 -15.44
CA GLY A 32 0.23 -12.02 -14.19
C GLY A 32 0.85 -11.20 -13.05
N GLN A 33 1.84 -10.35 -13.34
CA GLN A 33 2.45 -9.45 -12.36
C GLN A 33 1.46 -8.40 -11.86
N VAL A 34 0.72 -7.76 -12.77
CA VAL A 34 -0.31 -6.78 -12.41
C VAL A 34 -1.36 -7.45 -11.51
N HIS A 35 -1.88 -8.62 -11.90
CA HIS A 35 -2.87 -9.34 -11.07
C HIS A 35 -2.32 -9.69 -9.68
N GLY A 36 -1.10 -10.22 -9.59
CA GLY A 36 -0.47 -10.55 -8.32
C GLY A 36 -0.29 -9.32 -7.43
N GLY A 37 0.22 -8.23 -7.99
CA GLY A 37 0.44 -6.99 -7.25
C GLY A 37 -0.85 -6.31 -6.80
N LEU A 38 -1.90 -6.34 -7.64
CA LEU A 38 -3.23 -5.88 -7.23
C LEU A 38 -3.75 -6.65 -6.03
N VAL A 39 -3.68 -7.99 -6.05
CA VAL A 39 -4.12 -8.82 -4.91
C VAL A 39 -3.32 -8.48 -3.65
N GLN A 40 -2.00 -8.30 -3.77
CA GLN A 40 -1.15 -7.94 -2.62
C GLN A 40 -1.54 -6.60 -1.99
N GLY A 41 -1.70 -5.54 -2.78
CA GLY A 41 -2.05 -4.24 -2.20
C GLY A 41 -3.51 -4.16 -1.74
N ILE A 42 -4.43 -4.89 -2.39
CA ILE A 42 -5.79 -5.09 -1.85
C ILE A 42 -5.71 -5.80 -0.49
N ALA A 43 -4.86 -6.81 -0.35
CA ALA A 43 -4.68 -7.54 0.89
C ALA A 43 -4.14 -6.65 2.00
N GLN A 44 -3.11 -5.88 1.69
CA GLN A 44 -2.53 -4.89 2.61
C GLN A 44 -3.53 -3.82 3.03
N ALA A 45 -4.41 -3.40 2.13
CA ALA A 45 -5.42 -2.39 2.45
C ALA A 45 -6.55 -2.92 3.35
N LEU A 46 -6.93 -4.20 3.23
CA LEU A 46 -8.16 -4.73 3.85
C LEU A 46 -7.94 -5.71 5.00
N TRP A 47 -6.86 -6.48 4.98
CA TRP A 47 -6.72 -7.66 5.86
C TRP A 47 -5.36 -7.78 6.55
N GLU A 48 -4.26 -7.49 5.86
CA GLU A 48 -2.94 -7.86 6.37
C GLU A 48 -2.43 -6.91 7.46
N GLU A 49 -2.02 -7.47 8.60
CA GLU A 49 -1.40 -6.72 9.70
C GLU A 49 -0.41 -7.60 10.48
N ALA A 50 0.83 -7.12 10.63
CA ALA A 50 1.82 -7.72 11.52
C ALA A 50 1.64 -7.12 12.92
N VAL A 51 1.05 -7.89 13.84
CA VAL A 51 0.74 -7.45 15.20
C VAL A 51 1.74 -8.09 16.16
N TYR A 52 2.30 -7.26 17.04
CA TYR A 52 3.22 -7.67 18.09
C TYR A 52 2.59 -7.41 19.46
N ASP A 53 2.77 -8.33 20.40
CA ASP A 53 2.37 -8.12 21.79
C ASP A 53 3.38 -7.24 22.56
N GLU A 54 3.09 -6.92 23.82
CA GLU A 54 3.95 -6.09 24.68
C GLU A 54 5.35 -6.67 24.90
N SER A 55 5.51 -7.99 24.69
CA SER A 55 6.81 -8.68 24.80
C SER A 55 7.58 -8.71 23.48
N GLY A 56 7.02 -8.14 22.41
CA GLY A 56 7.60 -8.16 21.07
C GLY A 56 7.39 -9.48 20.31
N THR A 57 6.46 -10.32 20.75
CA THR A 57 6.10 -11.57 20.05
C THR A 57 5.11 -11.26 18.94
N MET A 58 5.37 -11.74 17.72
CA MET A 58 4.42 -11.63 16.61
C MET A 58 3.23 -12.57 16.84
N VAL A 59 2.05 -12.02 17.08
CA VAL A 59 0.83 -12.80 17.35
C VAL A 59 0.06 -13.14 16.07
N THR A 60 0.32 -12.44 14.96
CA THR A 60 -0.22 -12.77 13.63
C THR A 60 0.77 -13.60 12.81
N ALA A 61 1.35 -14.64 13.41
CA ALA A 61 2.41 -15.46 12.80
C ALA A 61 1.93 -16.68 12.00
N SER A 62 0.63 -16.80 11.77
CA SER A 62 0.01 -17.91 11.05
C SER A 62 -1.01 -17.39 10.04
N PHE A 63 -1.37 -18.18 9.01
CA PHE A 63 -2.45 -17.79 8.07
C PHE A 63 -3.86 -17.81 8.67
N VAL A 64 -4.01 -18.26 9.92
CA VAL A 64 -5.27 -18.09 10.65
C VAL A 64 -5.44 -16.63 11.09
N ASP A 65 -4.33 -15.99 11.46
CA ASP A 65 -4.32 -14.67 12.08
C ASP A 65 -3.88 -13.58 11.08
N TYR A 66 -2.89 -13.88 10.24
CA TYR A 66 -2.48 -13.08 9.08
C TYR A 66 -3.32 -13.49 7.87
N THR A 67 -4.45 -12.80 7.70
CA THR A 67 -5.43 -13.17 6.68
C THR A 67 -4.92 -12.84 5.29
N LEU A 68 -4.69 -13.88 4.49
CA LEU A 68 -4.43 -13.76 3.05
C LEU A 68 -5.73 -13.94 2.27
N PRO A 69 -6.00 -13.11 1.24
CA PRO A 69 -7.20 -13.28 0.43
C PRO A 69 -7.15 -14.57 -0.39
N THR A 70 -8.32 -15.20 -0.50
CA THR A 70 -8.55 -16.31 -1.41
C THR A 70 -9.10 -15.82 -2.75
N ALA A 71 -9.24 -16.74 -3.71
CA ALA A 71 -9.91 -16.43 -4.98
C ALA A 71 -11.37 -15.96 -4.80
N ALA A 72 -12.03 -16.32 -3.70
CA ALA A 72 -13.41 -15.90 -3.42
C ALA A 72 -13.49 -14.47 -2.85
N ASP A 73 -12.39 -13.95 -2.30
CA ASP A 73 -12.32 -12.62 -1.68
C ASP A 73 -11.95 -11.52 -2.69
N THR A 74 -11.66 -11.92 -3.94
CA THR A 74 -11.22 -11.03 -5.01
C THR A 74 -12.17 -11.07 -6.20
N ILE A 75 -11.99 -10.11 -7.11
CA ILE A 75 -12.77 -9.99 -8.34
C ILE A 75 -11.86 -10.16 -9.55
N SER A 76 -12.46 -10.34 -10.74
CA SER A 76 -11.72 -10.13 -11.97
C SER A 76 -11.36 -8.65 -12.14
N PHE A 77 -10.11 -8.38 -12.47
CA PHE A 77 -9.61 -7.03 -12.71
C PHE A 77 -9.67 -6.67 -14.19
N GLU A 78 -10.00 -5.42 -14.48
CA GLU A 78 -9.81 -4.86 -15.81
C GLU A 78 -8.41 -4.25 -15.87
N ILE A 79 -7.55 -4.77 -16.74
CA ILE A 79 -6.19 -4.28 -16.92
C ILE A 79 -6.04 -3.70 -18.32
N ASP A 80 -5.35 -2.56 -18.41
CA ASP A 80 -4.95 -1.94 -19.67
C ASP A 80 -3.55 -1.34 -19.53
N HIS A 81 -2.98 -0.85 -20.63
CA HIS A 81 -1.69 -0.20 -20.61
C HIS A 81 -1.57 0.90 -21.64
N THR A 82 -0.65 1.82 -21.35
CA THR A 82 -0.12 2.75 -22.36
C THR A 82 1.36 2.48 -22.55
N THR A 83 1.93 2.99 -23.64
CA THR A 83 3.32 2.70 -23.99
C THR A 83 4.09 3.99 -24.22
N SER A 84 4.92 4.36 -23.24
CA SER A 84 5.96 5.38 -23.41
C SER A 84 7.33 4.74 -23.24
N PRO A 85 8.06 4.42 -24.34
CA PRO A 85 9.33 3.71 -24.25
C PRO A 85 10.37 4.45 -23.39
N ALA A 86 11.15 3.71 -22.60
CA ALA A 86 12.27 4.27 -21.85
C ALA A 86 13.41 4.69 -22.80
N SER A 87 13.96 5.89 -22.63
CA SER A 87 15.07 6.40 -23.46
C SER A 87 16.44 5.82 -23.08
N TYR A 88 16.55 5.23 -21.90
CA TYR A 88 17.80 4.77 -21.29
C TYR A 88 17.97 3.24 -21.32
N THR A 89 17.00 2.50 -21.83
CA THR A 89 17.13 1.04 -22.04
C THR A 89 17.11 0.74 -23.54
N SER A 90 17.98 -0.16 -23.99
CA SER A 90 18.08 -0.52 -25.41
C SER A 90 16.79 -1.14 -25.97
N LEU A 91 15.96 -1.72 -25.10
CA LEU A 91 14.68 -2.32 -25.45
C LEU A 91 13.49 -1.37 -25.23
N GLY A 92 13.68 -0.18 -24.66
CA GLY A 92 12.59 0.75 -24.31
C GLY A 92 11.66 0.24 -23.20
N THR A 93 12.10 -0.73 -22.41
CA THR A 93 11.33 -1.40 -21.34
C THR A 93 11.41 -0.63 -20.02
N LYS A 94 10.37 -0.77 -19.17
CA LYS A 94 10.34 -0.37 -17.76
C LYS A 94 10.00 -1.56 -16.86
N GLY A 95 10.17 -1.41 -15.55
CA GLY A 95 9.76 -2.43 -14.57
C GLY A 95 8.24 -2.45 -14.35
N VAL A 96 7.68 -3.62 -14.05
CA VAL A 96 6.25 -3.80 -13.73
C VAL A 96 5.99 -4.55 -12.42
N GLY A 97 6.98 -5.25 -11.87
CA GLY A 97 6.77 -6.23 -10.78
C GLY A 97 6.07 -5.67 -9.54
N GLU A 98 6.29 -4.41 -9.21
CA GLU A 98 5.70 -3.75 -8.04
C GLU A 98 4.58 -2.76 -8.39
N ALA A 99 4.32 -2.52 -9.69
CA ALA A 99 3.39 -1.48 -10.14
C ALA A 99 1.98 -1.67 -9.55
N GLY A 100 1.49 -2.92 -9.60
CA GLY A 100 0.20 -3.29 -9.02
C GLY A 100 0.14 -3.08 -7.50
N THR A 101 1.19 -3.47 -6.76
CA THR A 101 1.21 -3.42 -5.29
C THR A 101 1.29 -2.00 -4.77
N ILE A 102 2.09 -1.13 -5.41
CA ILE A 102 2.27 0.26 -4.99
C ILE A 102 0.97 1.06 -5.11
N ALA A 103 0.28 0.92 -6.25
CA ALA A 103 -0.90 1.74 -6.53
C ALA A 103 -2.19 1.20 -5.92
N SER A 104 -2.29 -0.12 -5.69
CA SER A 104 -3.55 -0.73 -5.27
C SER A 104 -3.94 -0.44 -3.83
N THR A 105 -2.99 -0.48 -2.90
CA THR A 105 -3.25 -0.14 -1.50
C THR A 105 -3.93 1.23 -1.34
N PRO A 106 -3.35 2.35 -1.82
CA PRO A 106 -4.00 3.65 -1.71
C PRO A 106 -5.27 3.76 -2.55
N ALA A 107 -5.39 3.08 -3.70
CA ALA A 107 -6.62 3.09 -4.49
C ALA A 107 -7.80 2.49 -3.72
N VAL A 108 -7.58 1.39 -3.00
CA VAL A 108 -8.61 0.74 -2.16
C VAL A 108 -9.00 1.63 -0.98
N VAL A 109 -8.02 2.14 -0.23
CA VAL A 109 -8.28 3.03 0.92
C VAL A 109 -9.04 4.28 0.48
N ASN A 110 -8.60 4.93 -0.60
CA ASN A 110 -9.26 6.11 -1.14
C ASN A 110 -10.70 5.81 -1.58
N ALA A 111 -10.97 4.63 -2.14
CA ALA A 111 -12.32 4.24 -2.52
C ALA A 111 -13.23 4.00 -1.31
N ILE A 112 -12.68 3.52 -0.18
CA ILE A 112 -13.42 3.38 1.08
C ILE A 112 -13.71 4.76 1.66
N VAL A 113 -12.70 5.61 1.80
CA VAL A 113 -12.87 6.98 2.32
C VAL A 113 -13.87 7.74 1.45
N ASP A 114 -13.76 7.67 0.13
CA ASP A 114 -14.69 8.34 -0.79
C ASP A 114 -16.16 7.89 -0.59
N ALA A 115 -16.38 6.58 -0.38
CA ALA A 115 -17.72 6.05 -0.08
C ALA A 115 -18.28 6.56 1.27
N LEU A 116 -17.40 6.90 2.22
CA LEU A 116 -17.78 7.34 3.57
C LEU A 116 -17.78 8.85 3.77
N ARG A 117 -17.20 9.63 2.83
CA ARG A 117 -17.20 11.10 2.86
C ARG A 117 -18.58 11.72 3.15
N PRO A 118 -19.71 11.25 2.58
CA PRO A 118 -21.03 11.80 2.90
C PRO A 118 -21.43 11.67 4.38
N LEU A 119 -20.79 10.77 5.13
CA LEU A 119 -20.99 10.55 6.56
C LEU A 119 -20.02 11.36 7.43
N GLY A 120 -19.11 12.14 6.83
CA GLY A 120 -18.11 12.94 7.53
C GLY A 120 -16.84 12.16 7.91
N VAL A 121 -16.56 11.03 7.26
CA VAL A 121 -15.31 10.28 7.45
C VAL A 121 -14.28 10.75 6.44
N ASP A 122 -13.15 11.27 6.92
CA ASP A 122 -12.04 11.76 6.09
C ASP A 122 -10.82 10.82 6.08
N ASP A 123 -10.73 9.88 7.03
CA ASP A 123 -9.65 8.90 7.13
C ASP A 123 -10.14 7.57 7.74
N VAL A 124 -9.50 6.47 7.37
CA VAL A 124 -9.68 5.14 7.96
C VAL A 124 -8.30 4.51 8.12
N GLN A 125 -7.93 4.18 9.35
CA GLN A 125 -6.67 3.51 9.63
C GLN A 125 -6.60 2.13 8.97
N MET A 126 -5.46 1.84 8.34
CA MET A 126 -5.20 0.56 7.70
C MET A 126 -4.77 -0.54 8.69
N PRO A 127 -4.97 -1.82 8.35
CA PRO A 127 -5.90 -2.27 7.30
C PRO A 127 -7.33 -1.84 7.62
N CYS A 128 -8.10 -1.48 6.60
CA CYS A 128 -9.48 -1.03 6.67
C CYS A 128 -10.42 -2.20 6.96
N THR A 129 -10.19 -2.88 8.09
CA THR A 129 -11.04 -3.97 8.56
C THR A 129 -12.47 -3.48 8.79
N PRO A 130 -13.49 -4.36 8.71
CA PRO A 130 -14.87 -3.97 8.97
C PRO A 130 -15.05 -3.25 10.31
N GLU A 131 -14.33 -3.70 11.36
CA GLU A 131 -14.33 -3.05 12.67
C GLU A 131 -13.80 -1.62 12.62
N ARG A 132 -12.64 -1.37 11.98
CA ARG A 132 -12.04 -0.03 11.89
C ARG A 132 -12.90 0.90 11.05
N VAL A 133 -13.46 0.41 9.95
CA VAL A 133 -14.41 1.16 9.12
C VAL A 133 -15.67 1.52 9.92
N TYR A 134 -16.25 0.56 10.63
CA TYR A 134 -17.43 0.80 11.47
C TYR A 134 -17.15 1.83 12.57
N LYS A 135 -16.01 1.72 13.26
CA LYS A 135 -15.58 2.70 14.28
C LYS A 135 -15.45 4.10 13.68
N ALA A 136 -14.84 4.24 12.50
CA ALA A 136 -14.73 5.53 11.81
C ALA A 136 -16.10 6.14 11.51
N ILE A 137 -17.06 5.34 11.03
CA ILE A 137 -18.44 5.77 10.79
C ILE A 137 -19.11 6.23 12.10
N ARG A 138 -19.00 5.44 13.17
CA ARG A 138 -19.62 5.79 14.47
C ARG A 138 -19.06 7.08 15.07
N ALA A 139 -17.74 7.25 14.97
CA ALA A 139 -17.07 8.47 15.42
C ALA A 139 -17.56 9.71 14.65
N ALA A 140 -17.70 9.62 13.32
CA ALA A 140 -18.16 10.73 12.49
C ALA A 140 -19.64 11.09 12.72
N VAL A 141 -20.50 10.09 12.95
CA VAL A 141 -21.96 10.30 13.15
C VAL A 141 -22.29 10.78 14.58
N GLY A 142 -21.29 10.94 15.46
CA GLY A 142 -21.50 11.50 16.81
C GLY A 142 -22.22 10.54 17.76
N VAL A 143 -22.32 9.26 17.43
CA VAL A 143 -22.73 8.20 18.37
C VAL A 143 -21.50 7.85 19.20
N GLY A 144 -21.11 8.79 20.06
CA GLY A 144 -20.09 8.55 21.07
C GLY A 144 -20.59 7.45 22.01
N ASP A 145 -19.90 6.32 22.00
CA ASP A 145 -20.16 5.26 22.98
C ASP A 145 -19.89 5.84 24.38
N SER A 146 -20.94 5.98 25.18
CA SER A 146 -20.86 6.52 26.55
C SER A 146 -20.23 5.53 27.55
N THR A 147 -19.52 4.51 27.05
CA THR A 147 -18.80 3.51 27.84
C THR A 147 -17.36 3.36 27.37
N ALA A 148 -16.64 4.48 27.19
CA ALA A 148 -15.19 4.47 27.15
C ALA A 148 -14.66 4.00 28.52
N HIS A 149 -14.46 2.69 28.67
CA HIS A 149 -13.50 2.18 29.62
C HIS A 149 -12.13 2.70 29.19
N ASP A 150 -11.49 3.41 30.11
CA ASP A 150 -10.17 3.99 29.98
C ASP A 150 -9.15 2.93 29.53
N VAL A 151 -8.82 2.92 28.23
CA VAL A 151 -7.77 2.08 27.65
C VAL A 151 -6.38 2.73 27.79
N SER A 152 -6.24 3.83 28.56
CA SER A 152 -4.93 4.44 28.86
C SER A 152 -4.01 3.55 29.71
N ALA A 153 -4.44 2.34 30.08
CA ALA A 153 -3.67 1.40 30.89
C ALA A 153 -3.01 0.26 30.07
N LEU A 154 -3.24 0.18 28.76
CA LEU A 154 -2.64 -0.85 27.88
C LEU A 154 -2.06 -0.17 26.64
N GLY A 155 -0.84 0.34 26.77
CA GLY A 155 -0.10 0.98 25.68
C GLY A 155 0.63 2.22 26.16
N GLY A 156 1.86 2.02 26.63
CA GLY A 156 2.78 3.11 26.92
C GLY A 156 3.27 3.75 25.63
N ASP A 157 2.48 4.64 25.03
CA ASP A 157 2.98 5.56 24.01
C ASP A 157 3.50 6.80 24.75
N ALA A 158 4.82 6.95 24.80
CA ALA A 158 5.43 8.15 25.34
C ALA A 158 4.94 9.38 24.54
N PRO A 159 4.77 10.55 25.16
CA PRO A 159 4.35 11.74 24.44
C PRO A 159 5.36 12.02 23.31
N ARG A 160 4.90 12.02 22.05
CA ARG A 160 5.72 12.45 20.93
C ARG A 160 6.06 13.91 21.14
N ASP A 161 7.32 14.18 21.49
CA ASP A 161 7.81 15.55 21.50
C ASP A 161 7.69 16.12 20.08
N ALA A 162 7.35 17.40 19.99
CA ALA A 162 7.25 18.11 18.71
C ALA A 162 8.63 18.51 18.16
N SER A 163 9.70 17.81 18.55
CA SER A 163 11.08 18.08 18.14
C SER A 163 11.66 16.97 17.27
N GLY A 164 10.88 16.48 16.31
CA GLY A 164 11.36 15.58 15.27
C GLY A 164 12.61 16.15 14.61
N GLN A 165 13.77 15.49 14.82
CA GLN A 165 14.97 15.77 14.04
C GLN A 165 14.68 15.47 12.57
N ALA A 166 14.99 16.42 11.69
CA ALA A 166 14.92 16.21 10.25
C ALA A 166 15.89 15.09 9.83
N HIS A 167 15.36 14.04 9.22
CA HIS A 167 16.11 12.86 8.78
C HIS A 167 16.95 13.07 7.50
N PHE A 168 17.08 14.32 7.04
CA PHE A 168 17.86 14.69 5.86
C PHE A 168 18.87 15.77 6.21
N SER A 169 20.14 15.36 6.31
CA SER A 169 21.27 16.28 6.35
C SER A 169 21.44 16.94 4.99
N PRO A 170 21.41 18.27 4.86
CA PRO A 170 21.70 18.95 3.61
C PRO A 170 23.20 18.80 3.34
N GLY A 171 23.57 17.85 2.48
CA GLY A 171 24.96 17.54 2.13
C GLY A 171 25.33 16.06 2.06
N ALA A 172 24.37 15.13 2.18
CA ALA A 172 24.64 13.73 1.86
C ALA A 172 24.94 13.59 0.36
N GLU A 173 26.09 12.98 0.02
CA GLU A 173 26.47 12.69 -1.36
C GLU A 173 25.39 11.82 -2.03
N GLU A 174 25.00 12.18 -3.25
CA GLU A 174 24.10 11.38 -4.08
C GLU A 174 24.70 9.98 -4.28
N ASN A 175 23.88 8.94 -4.08
CA ASN A 175 24.28 7.55 -4.28
C ASN A 175 24.82 7.38 -5.71
N ALA A 176 26.14 7.22 -5.83
CA ALA A 176 26.79 6.97 -7.11
C ALA A 176 26.41 5.57 -7.64
N ASP A 177 26.09 5.51 -8.93
CA ASP A 177 25.85 4.29 -9.71
C ASP A 177 27.11 3.38 -9.69
N PRO A 178 27.02 2.11 -9.26
CA PRO A 178 28.18 1.22 -9.15
C PRO A 178 28.79 0.81 -10.51
N GLY A 179 28.23 1.26 -11.65
CA GLY A 179 28.76 0.99 -13.00
C GLY A 179 29.80 1.97 -13.54
N ALA A 180 30.07 3.09 -12.87
CA ALA A 180 30.86 4.19 -13.45
C ALA A 180 32.37 4.16 -13.13
N THR A 181 33.07 3.04 -13.37
CA THR A 181 34.54 3.07 -13.51
C THR A 181 35.00 2.18 -14.65
N GLY A 182 35.24 2.80 -15.81
CA GLY A 182 35.79 2.13 -16.99
C GLY A 182 36.24 3.14 -18.05
N GLY A 183 36.98 4.18 -17.63
CA GLY A 183 37.58 5.18 -18.51
C GLY A 183 39.04 4.84 -18.77
N ALA A 184 39.38 4.64 -20.04
CA ALA A 184 40.69 4.29 -20.57
C ALA A 184 41.81 5.27 -20.16
N ASP A 185 42.94 4.73 -19.72
CA ASP A 185 44.18 5.49 -19.60
C ASP A 185 44.90 5.52 -20.96
N ALA A 186 44.83 6.68 -21.60
CA ALA A 186 45.64 7.05 -22.74
C ALA A 186 46.53 8.23 -22.31
N GLY A 187 47.84 8.01 -22.20
CA GLY A 187 48.81 9.11 -22.07
C GLY A 187 50.14 8.70 -21.45
N GLY A 188 51.17 8.49 -22.27
CA GLY A 188 52.50 8.09 -21.81
C GLY A 188 53.39 9.23 -21.27
N ALA A 189 54.52 8.83 -20.67
CA ALA A 189 55.83 9.49 -20.78
C ALA A 189 56.89 8.73 -19.94
N GLN A 190 57.77 7.96 -20.59
CA GLN A 190 59.24 8.07 -20.57
C GLN A 190 59.87 6.87 -21.28
#